data_AF-A0A7W1CY53-F1
#
_entry.id   AF-A0A7W1CY53-F1
#
_cell.length_a   1.000
_cell.length_b   1.000
_cell.length_c   1.000
_cell.angle_alpha   90.00
_cell.angle_beta   90.00
_cell.angle_gamma   90.00
#
_symmetry.space_group_name_H-M   'P 1'
#
loop_
_entity.id
_entity.type
_entity.pdbx_description
1 polymer ?
#
loop_
_entity_poly.entity_id
_entity_poly.type
_entity_poly.pdbx_seq_one_letter_code
_entity_poly.pdbx_strand_id
1 'polypeptide(L)'
;MNGLLKGALAAGGGAVGFEVVRRALFSGARRRYEPWERSPYKDFPNKVLIVGGGFAGYKAAQTLCELARDRDDVGVMLISRENYFTYWPMLASVIGGDVATQNVAQPLRRTLIRLGASFRRAPLDSVDLEKRRVVAGGKEFPYEHLVLSLGAEPAYFGIPGVEEHCISIRGIGAGEAIVDRVIERYEEATLAGGEVPDSRLTFMVIGGGATGVEVASELHSLFRDLLVPDYPNINPNRVKIILVDANKEILKELDPALRRVARKKLADLQIEVINNVKAKKVTADRVILGDGREIMVENVIWTAGARASVKLDEIDLPHDERKG
;
A
#
# COMPACT_ATOMS: atom_id res chain seq x y z
N MET A 1 46.48 -16.92 34.31
CA MET A 1 46.55 -18.38 34.55
C MET A 1 46.42 -18.60 36.05
N ASN A 2 45.32 -19.19 36.52
CA ASN A 2 45.24 -20.14 37.64
C ASN A 2 43.91 -20.05 38.40
N GLY A 3 43.25 -21.20 38.51
CA GLY A 3 42.61 -21.59 39.76
C GLY A 3 41.28 -22.31 39.63
N LEU A 4 40.25 -21.64 39.13
CA LEU A 4 38.86 -22.03 39.45
C LEU A 4 38.00 -22.46 38.25
N LEU A 5 38.54 -22.45 37.03
CA LEU A 5 37.78 -22.78 35.81
C LEU A 5 38.02 -24.20 35.26
N LYS A 6 38.77 -25.05 35.97
CA LYS A 6 39.04 -26.45 35.54
C LYS A 6 38.25 -27.52 36.29
N GLY A 7 37.34 -27.15 37.21
CA GLY A 7 36.67 -28.11 38.10
C GLY A 7 35.22 -28.50 37.74
N ALA A 8 34.55 -27.82 36.80
CA ALA A 8 33.12 -28.01 36.56
C ALA A 8 32.77 -28.79 35.27
N LEU A 9 33.73 -29.52 34.70
CA LEU A 9 33.50 -30.41 33.55
C LEU A 9 33.54 -31.91 33.93
N ALA A 10 33.69 -32.23 35.21
CA ALA A 10 33.80 -33.59 35.70
C ALA A 10 32.83 -33.87 36.86
N ALA A 11 31.52 -33.80 36.60
CA ALA A 11 30.49 -34.54 37.35
C ALA A 11 29.12 -34.35 36.67
N GLY A 12 28.67 -35.38 35.95
CA GLY A 12 27.24 -35.75 35.81
C GLY A 12 26.18 -34.65 35.63
N GLY A 13 26.37 -33.70 34.71
CA GLY A 13 25.38 -32.62 34.46
C GLY A 13 25.20 -32.26 32.97
N GLY A 14 25.57 -33.16 32.05
CA GLY A 14 25.73 -32.87 30.63
C GLY A 14 24.49 -32.37 29.89
N ALA A 15 23.28 -32.65 30.37
CA ALA A 15 22.05 -32.12 29.79
C ALA A 15 21.63 -30.78 30.45
N VAL A 16 21.60 -30.73 31.78
CA VAL A 16 21.05 -29.57 32.52
C VAL A 16 21.97 -28.34 32.44
N GLY A 17 23.30 -28.53 32.53
CA GLY A 17 24.26 -27.43 32.42
C GLY A 17 24.34 -26.84 31.01
N PHE A 18 24.22 -27.68 29.98
CA PHE A 18 24.22 -27.25 28.58
C PHE A 18 22.94 -26.47 28.24
N GLU A 19 21.78 -26.88 28.77
CA GLU A 19 20.50 -26.20 28.57
C GLU A 19 20.45 -24.82 29.24
N VAL A 20 21.03 -24.68 30.44
CA VAL A 20 21.12 -23.41 31.17
C VAL A 20 22.11 -22.45 30.49
N VAL A 21 23.27 -22.94 30.06
CA VAL A 21 24.26 -22.13 29.32
C VAL A 21 23.73 -21.76 27.92
N ARG A 22 23.00 -22.65 27.25
CA ARG A 22 22.29 -22.35 26.00
C ARG A 22 21.20 -21.31 26.21
N ARG A 23 20.37 -21.41 27.26
CA ARG A 23 19.36 -20.37 27.58
C ARG A 23 19.98 -19.01 27.91
N ALA A 24 21.15 -18.99 28.55
CA ALA A 24 21.84 -17.75 28.90
C ALA A 24 22.53 -17.10 27.69
N LEU A 25 23.22 -17.88 26.86
CA LEU A 25 23.93 -17.40 25.65
C LEU A 25 22.98 -17.08 24.48
N PHE A 26 21.82 -17.73 24.44
CA PHE A 26 20.75 -17.49 23.47
C PHE A 26 19.55 -16.77 24.10
N SER A 27 19.74 -16.01 25.17
CA SER A 27 18.69 -15.19 25.81
C SER A 27 18.15 -14.05 24.91
N GLY A 28 18.74 -13.84 23.73
CA GLY A 28 18.20 -13.03 22.64
C GLY A 28 17.56 -13.85 21.49
N ALA A 29 17.48 -15.18 21.59
CA ALA A 29 17.06 -16.05 20.50
C ALA A 29 15.55 -16.37 20.55
N ARG A 30 14.89 -15.82 19.54
CA ARG A 30 13.55 -16.12 19.00
C ARG A 30 12.90 -17.46 19.40
N ARG A 31 11.61 -17.31 19.77
CA ARG A 31 10.48 -18.26 19.92
C ARG A 31 10.43 -19.11 21.20
N ARG A 32 9.39 -18.84 22.01
CA ARG A 32 8.95 -19.67 23.16
C ARG A 32 8.23 -20.96 22.73
N TYR A 33 7.71 -21.02 21.50
CA TYR A 33 6.90 -22.12 20.98
C TYR A 33 7.11 -22.33 19.47
N GLU A 34 7.04 -23.58 19.03
CA GLU A 34 6.86 -23.91 17.62
C GLU A 34 5.43 -23.56 17.15
N PRO A 35 5.21 -23.23 15.85
CA PRO A 35 3.90 -22.79 15.37
C PRO A 35 2.73 -23.76 15.65
N TRP A 36 2.99 -25.07 15.74
CA TRP A 36 2.00 -26.10 16.03
C TRP A 36 1.69 -26.27 17.53
N GLU A 37 2.50 -25.70 18.42
CA GLU A 37 2.32 -25.78 19.87
C GLU A 37 1.45 -24.63 20.42
N ARG A 38 1.05 -23.70 19.55
CA ARG A 38 0.28 -22.53 19.96
C ARG A 38 -1.19 -22.88 20.17
N SER A 39 -1.71 -22.42 21.30
CA SER A 39 -3.15 -22.43 21.55
C SER A 39 -3.89 -21.70 20.43
N PRO A 40 -5.03 -22.24 19.96
CA PRO A 40 -5.93 -21.51 19.10
C PRO A 40 -6.28 -20.15 19.70
N TYR A 41 -6.32 -19.10 18.86
CA TYR A 41 -6.62 -17.72 19.30
C TYR A 41 -7.85 -17.60 20.21
N LYS A 42 -8.90 -18.37 19.92
CA LYS A 42 -10.16 -18.38 20.68
C LYS A 42 -10.00 -18.84 22.13
N ASP A 43 -8.94 -19.57 22.44
CA ASP A 43 -8.72 -20.18 23.76
C ASP A 43 -7.94 -19.23 24.70
N PHE A 44 -7.42 -18.10 24.19
CA PHE A 44 -6.81 -17.09 25.04
C PHE A 44 -7.88 -16.30 25.81
N PRO A 45 -7.66 -16.00 27.11
CA PRO A 45 -8.57 -15.17 27.87
C PRO A 45 -8.59 -13.74 27.31
N ASN A 46 -7.43 -13.10 27.14
CA ASN A 46 -7.33 -11.75 26.61
C ASN A 46 -7.09 -11.77 25.09
N LYS A 47 -8.14 -11.50 24.32
CA LYS A 47 -8.13 -11.56 22.85
C LYS A 47 -7.97 -10.17 22.24
N VAL A 48 -6.82 -9.91 21.61
CA VAL A 48 -6.58 -8.67 20.86
C VAL A 48 -6.76 -8.97 19.38
N LEU A 49 -7.76 -8.34 18.76
CA LEU A 49 -8.08 -8.49 17.34
C LEU A 49 -7.72 -7.21 16.59
N ILE A 50 -6.95 -7.37 15.52
CA ILE A 50 -6.52 -6.28 14.64
C ILE A 50 -7.14 -6.50 13.27
N VAL A 51 -7.85 -5.50 12.75
CA VAL A 51 -8.44 -5.55 11.42
C VAL A 51 -7.71 -4.55 10.51
N GLY A 52 -7.09 -5.05 9.46
CA GLY A 52 -6.24 -4.30 8.53
C GLY A 52 -4.77 -4.70 8.63
N GLY A 53 -4.16 -5.01 7.48
CA GLY A 53 -2.75 -5.41 7.36
C GLY A 53 -1.81 -4.29 6.90
N GLY A 54 -2.25 -3.03 6.94
CA GLY A 54 -1.45 -1.86 6.56
C GLY A 54 -0.40 -1.48 7.61
N PHE A 55 0.18 -0.27 7.49
CA PHE A 55 1.24 0.22 8.40
C PHE A 55 0.84 0.11 9.87
N ALA A 56 -0.31 0.68 10.24
CA ALA A 56 -0.77 0.70 11.63
C ALA A 56 -1.05 -0.71 12.16
N GLY A 57 -1.85 -1.51 11.45
CA GLY A 57 -2.22 -2.85 11.91
C GLY A 57 -1.03 -3.80 11.99
N TYR A 58 -0.14 -3.78 10.99
CA TYR A 58 1.08 -4.57 11.02
C TYR A 58 1.97 -4.17 12.20
N LYS A 59 2.24 -2.87 12.40
CA LYS A 59 3.06 -2.40 13.52
C LYS A 59 2.44 -2.68 14.88
N ALA A 60 1.13 -2.46 15.03
CA ALA A 60 0.39 -2.81 16.24
C ALA A 60 0.56 -4.29 16.58
N ALA A 61 0.43 -5.18 15.59
CA ALA A 61 0.63 -6.61 15.81
C ALA A 61 2.06 -6.94 16.25
N GLN A 62 3.08 -6.31 15.63
CA GLN A 62 4.48 -6.49 16.04
C GLN A 62 4.71 -6.07 17.49
N THR A 63 4.26 -4.86 17.85
CA THR A 63 4.44 -4.30 19.19
C THR A 63 3.66 -5.10 20.25
N LEU A 64 2.42 -5.49 19.97
CA LEU A 64 1.61 -6.29 20.89
C LEU A 64 2.22 -7.68 21.14
N CYS A 65 2.74 -8.34 20.11
CA CYS A 65 3.46 -9.61 20.29
C CYS A 65 4.74 -9.44 21.10
N GLU A 66 5.43 -8.31 20.98
CA GLU A 66 6.62 -8.02 21.77
C GLU A 66 6.28 -7.75 23.24
N LEU A 67 5.26 -6.93 23.51
CA LEU A 67 4.81 -6.63 24.87
C LEU A 67 4.22 -7.86 25.58
N ALA A 68 3.56 -8.74 24.83
CA ALA A 68 2.97 -9.97 25.35
C ALA A 68 3.93 -11.18 25.29
N ARG A 69 5.22 -10.99 24.98
CA ARG A 69 6.17 -12.09 24.74
C ARG A 69 6.25 -13.11 25.88
N ASP A 70 6.16 -12.63 27.12
CA ASP A 70 6.25 -13.46 28.33
C ASP A 70 4.87 -13.80 28.93
N ARG A 71 3.79 -13.45 28.22
CA ARG A 71 2.39 -13.62 28.66
C ARG A 71 1.69 -14.72 27.87
N ASP A 72 1.23 -15.75 28.57
CA ASP A 72 0.51 -16.87 27.96
C ASP A 72 -1.02 -16.66 27.97
N ASP A 73 -1.48 -15.54 28.55
CA ASP A 73 -2.89 -15.17 28.68
C ASP A 73 -3.38 -14.19 27.59
N VAL A 74 -2.50 -13.77 26.67
CA VAL A 74 -2.82 -12.80 25.61
C VAL A 74 -2.69 -13.43 24.22
N GLY A 75 -3.79 -13.47 23.49
CA GLY A 75 -3.83 -13.90 22.08
C GLY A 75 -3.92 -12.68 21.17
N VAL A 76 -3.01 -12.57 20.20
CA VAL A 76 -3.05 -11.52 19.15
C VAL A 76 -3.47 -12.15 17.82
N MET A 77 -4.46 -11.58 17.14
CA MET A 77 -4.84 -11.97 15.78
C MET A 77 -4.91 -10.75 14.87
N LEU A 78 -4.40 -10.88 13.65
CA LEU A 78 -4.59 -9.92 12.58
C LEU A 78 -5.43 -10.53 11.45
N ILE A 79 -6.49 -9.81 11.05
CA ILE A 79 -7.32 -10.11 9.89
C ILE A 79 -7.08 -9.06 8.82
N SER A 80 -6.79 -9.48 7.59
CA SER A 80 -6.56 -8.58 6.46
C SER A 80 -7.12 -9.18 5.19
N ARG A 81 -7.62 -8.34 4.28
CA ARG A 81 -8.03 -8.77 2.92
C ARG A 81 -6.83 -9.34 2.16
N GLU A 82 -5.68 -8.70 2.30
CA GLU A 82 -4.43 -9.10 1.66
C GLU A 82 -3.55 -9.93 2.59
N ASN A 83 -2.76 -10.85 2.01
CA ASN A 83 -1.76 -11.66 2.74
C ASN A 83 -0.36 -11.00 2.78
N TYR A 84 -0.27 -9.75 2.38
CA TYR A 84 0.96 -8.97 2.32
C TYR A 84 0.72 -7.56 2.85
N PHE A 85 1.78 -6.97 3.36
CA PHE A 85 1.89 -5.57 3.72
C PHE A 85 2.47 -4.84 2.51
N THR A 86 1.89 -3.71 2.12
CA THR A 86 2.40 -2.85 1.04
C THR A 86 3.14 -1.65 1.62
N TYR A 87 4.39 -1.45 1.21
CA TYR A 87 5.15 -0.24 1.47
C TYR A 87 4.78 0.84 0.44
N TRP A 88 3.63 1.48 0.68
CA TRP A 88 3.05 2.50 -0.19
C TRP A 88 4.00 3.60 -0.70
N PRO A 89 4.96 4.11 0.11
CA PRO A 89 5.88 5.15 -0.35
C PRO A 89 6.75 4.76 -1.57
N MET A 90 6.93 3.47 -1.87
CA MET A 90 7.69 3.02 -3.03
C MET A 90 6.81 2.49 -4.17
N LEU A 91 5.48 2.61 -4.06
CA LEU A 91 4.58 2.08 -5.06
C LEU A 91 4.71 2.81 -6.40
N ALA A 92 4.96 4.12 -6.39
CA ALA A 92 5.18 4.90 -7.61
C ALA A 92 6.41 4.38 -8.40
N SER A 93 7.49 4.02 -7.71
CA SER A 93 8.72 3.49 -8.34
C SER A 93 8.57 2.08 -8.91
N VAL A 94 7.44 1.40 -8.69
CA VAL A 94 7.08 0.20 -9.46
C VAL A 94 6.71 0.58 -10.90
N ILE A 95 6.09 1.76 -11.10
CA ILE A 95 5.67 2.24 -12.43
C ILE A 95 6.90 2.54 -13.30
N GLY A 96 7.91 3.22 -12.74
CA GLY A 96 9.15 3.53 -13.46
C GLY A 96 10.10 2.35 -13.62
N GLY A 97 9.78 1.16 -13.09
CA GLY A 97 10.61 -0.05 -13.22
C GLY A 97 11.81 -0.14 -12.28
N ASP A 98 12.10 0.90 -11.48
CA ASP A 98 13.20 0.94 -10.51
C ASP A 98 13.04 -0.10 -9.38
N VAL A 99 11.78 -0.44 -9.04
CA VAL A 99 11.46 -1.33 -7.93
C VAL A 99 10.51 -2.42 -8.39
N ALA A 100 10.93 -3.68 -8.30
CA ALA A 100 10.03 -4.81 -8.55
C ALA A 100 8.88 -4.85 -7.51
N THR A 101 7.67 -5.22 -7.93
CA THR A 101 6.48 -5.32 -7.06
C THR A 101 6.74 -6.12 -5.77
N GLN A 102 7.49 -7.22 -5.88
CA GLN A 102 7.85 -8.08 -4.75
C GLN A 102 8.68 -7.37 -3.67
N ASN A 103 9.39 -6.28 -4.01
CA ASN A 103 10.19 -5.51 -3.06
C ASN A 103 9.33 -4.53 -2.24
N VAL A 104 8.17 -4.14 -2.76
CA VAL A 104 7.21 -3.27 -2.03
C VAL A 104 6.17 -4.08 -1.25
N ALA A 105 6.16 -5.41 -1.38
CA ALA A 105 5.21 -6.30 -0.71
C ALA A 105 5.92 -7.26 0.27
N GLN A 106 5.52 -7.23 1.55
CA GLN A 106 6.09 -8.10 2.58
C GLN A 106 5.05 -9.13 3.07
N PRO A 107 5.36 -10.43 3.12
CA PRO A 107 4.40 -11.43 3.60
C PRO A 107 3.98 -11.19 5.06
N LEU A 108 2.69 -10.93 5.29
CA LEU A 108 2.14 -10.74 6.63
C LEU A 108 2.18 -12.04 7.43
N ARG A 109 1.65 -13.12 6.84
CA ARG A 109 1.49 -14.41 7.53
C ARG A 109 2.80 -14.91 8.12
N ARG A 110 3.86 -15.04 7.31
CA ARG A 110 5.13 -15.61 7.79
C ARG A 110 5.71 -14.78 8.94
N THR A 111 5.65 -13.46 8.84
CA THR A 111 6.21 -12.56 9.84
C THR A 111 5.39 -12.57 11.13
N LEU A 112 4.07 -12.48 11.04
CA LEU A 112 3.18 -12.49 12.20
C LEU A 112 3.20 -13.83 12.94
N ILE A 113 3.17 -14.96 12.21
CA ILE A 113 3.32 -16.29 12.82
C ILE A 113 4.69 -16.40 13.51
N ARG A 114 5.77 -15.81 12.96
CA ARG A 114 7.07 -15.78 13.65
C ARG A 114 7.07 -15.01 14.95
N LEU A 115 6.28 -13.94 15.04
CA LEU A 115 6.23 -13.06 16.20
C LEU A 115 5.35 -13.57 17.34
N GLY A 116 4.32 -14.38 17.06
CA GLY A 116 3.38 -14.81 18.11
C GLY A 116 1.93 -14.76 17.68
N ALA A 117 1.61 -13.88 16.74
CA ALA A 117 0.24 -13.64 16.31
C ALA A 117 -0.35 -14.78 15.48
N SER A 118 -1.68 -14.86 15.51
CA SER A 118 -2.50 -15.54 14.51
C SER A 118 -2.78 -14.62 13.33
N PHE A 119 -2.97 -15.20 12.14
CA PHE A 119 -3.31 -14.45 10.94
C PHE A 119 -4.46 -15.10 10.16
N ARG A 120 -5.38 -14.27 9.64
CA ARG A 120 -6.44 -14.69 8.72
C ARG A 120 -6.48 -13.76 7.51
N ARG A 121 -6.53 -14.35 6.32
CA ARG A 121 -6.82 -13.62 5.09
C ARG A 121 -8.33 -13.69 4.85
N ALA A 122 -9.03 -12.59 5.07
CA ALA A 122 -10.47 -12.49 4.88
C ALA A 122 -10.87 -11.01 4.71
N PRO A 123 -11.87 -10.72 3.84
CA PRO A 123 -12.51 -9.40 3.84
C PRO A 123 -13.27 -9.19 5.16
N LEU A 124 -13.36 -7.93 5.59
CA LEU A 124 -14.22 -7.55 6.72
C LEU A 124 -15.68 -7.51 6.22
N ASP A 125 -16.56 -8.23 6.90
CA ASP A 125 -17.98 -8.23 6.60
C ASP A 125 -18.68 -7.20 7.51
N SER A 126 -18.54 -7.35 8.83
CA SER A 126 -19.14 -6.45 9.84
C SER A 126 -18.41 -6.48 11.19
N VAL A 127 -18.70 -5.50 12.04
CA VAL A 127 -18.21 -5.40 13.42
C VAL A 127 -19.41 -5.23 14.36
N ASP A 128 -19.57 -6.17 15.30
CA ASP A 128 -20.57 -6.12 16.37
C ASP A 128 -19.85 -5.68 17.67
N LEU A 129 -20.08 -4.43 18.07
CA LEU A 129 -19.47 -3.82 19.26
C LEU A 129 -20.12 -4.34 20.56
N GLU A 130 -21.42 -4.63 20.55
CA GLU A 130 -22.16 -5.11 21.72
C GLU A 130 -21.73 -6.54 22.08
N LYS A 131 -21.69 -7.44 21.09
CA LYS A 131 -21.28 -8.84 21.30
C LYS A 131 -19.77 -9.03 21.30
N ARG A 132 -19.00 -7.97 21.02
CA ARG A 132 -17.54 -7.96 20.85
C ARG A 132 -17.05 -9.02 19.85
N ARG A 133 -17.59 -8.96 18.62
CA ARG A 133 -17.24 -9.89 17.54
C ARG A 133 -17.01 -9.16 16.22
N VAL A 134 -16.10 -9.69 15.42
CA VAL A 134 -15.90 -9.29 14.03
C VAL A 134 -16.33 -10.45 13.14
N VAL A 135 -17.09 -10.17 12.09
CA VAL A 135 -17.41 -11.13 11.03
C VAL A 135 -16.49 -10.84 9.84
N ALA A 136 -15.74 -11.85 9.42
CA ALA A 136 -14.85 -11.74 8.26
C ALA A 136 -14.80 -13.04 7.47
N GLY A 137 -15.03 -12.96 6.16
CA GLY A 137 -15.13 -14.13 5.28
C GLY A 137 -16.18 -15.13 5.75
N GLY A 138 -17.31 -14.64 6.28
CA GLY A 138 -18.41 -15.45 6.80
C GLY A 138 -18.11 -16.18 8.12
N LYS A 139 -17.05 -15.80 8.85
CA LYS A 139 -16.70 -16.39 10.14
C LYS A 139 -16.64 -15.35 11.25
N GLU A 140 -17.06 -15.75 12.45
CA GLU A 140 -17.01 -14.90 13.64
C GLU A 140 -15.65 -15.01 14.36
N PHE A 141 -15.15 -13.86 14.81
CA PHE A 141 -13.92 -13.72 15.58
C PHE A 141 -14.21 -12.90 16.84
N PRO A 142 -14.26 -13.51 18.03
CA PRO A 142 -14.47 -12.79 19.28
C PRO A 142 -13.22 -11.98 19.68
N TYR A 143 -13.42 -10.86 20.36
CA TYR A 143 -12.34 -10.03 20.86
C TYR A 143 -12.65 -9.46 22.25
N GLU A 144 -11.59 -9.12 23.00
CA GLU A 144 -11.67 -8.26 24.19
C GLU A 144 -11.17 -6.85 23.88
N HIS A 145 -10.18 -6.75 22.98
CA HIS A 145 -9.66 -5.50 22.46
C HIS A 145 -9.65 -5.52 20.94
N LEU A 146 -10.17 -4.46 20.33
CA LEU A 146 -10.25 -4.30 18.88
C LEU A 146 -9.37 -3.15 18.42
N VAL A 147 -8.55 -3.39 17.41
CA VAL A 147 -7.78 -2.37 16.70
C VAL A 147 -8.29 -2.29 15.26
N LEU A 148 -8.92 -1.17 14.91
CA LEU A 148 -9.37 -0.89 13.55
C LEU A 148 -8.28 -0.12 12.80
N SER A 149 -7.78 -0.71 11.71
CA SER A 149 -6.71 -0.15 10.88
C SER A 149 -6.98 -0.36 9.38
N LEU A 150 -8.22 -0.11 8.99
CA LEU A 150 -8.76 -0.38 7.65
C LEU A 150 -8.15 0.51 6.55
N GLY A 151 -7.48 1.59 6.93
CA GLY A 151 -6.82 2.50 6.01
C GLY A 151 -7.81 3.37 5.22
N ALA A 152 -7.36 3.81 4.06
CA ALA A 152 -8.09 4.71 3.18
C ALA A 152 -8.31 4.08 1.80
N GLU A 153 -9.28 4.61 1.08
CA GLU A 153 -9.61 4.25 -0.28
C GLU A 153 -9.66 5.51 -1.16
N PRO A 154 -9.52 5.38 -2.49
CA PRO A 154 -9.68 6.51 -3.40
C PRO A 154 -11.02 7.23 -3.19
N ALA A 155 -10.99 8.56 -3.21
CA ALA A 155 -12.20 9.39 -3.18
C ALA A 155 -12.51 9.86 -4.61
N TYR A 156 -13.69 9.50 -5.12
CA TYR A 156 -14.10 9.84 -6.50
C TYR A 156 -14.96 11.11 -6.59
N PHE A 157 -15.39 11.65 -5.44
CA PHE A 157 -16.18 12.89 -5.33
C PHE A 157 -17.47 12.91 -6.16
N GLY A 158 -18.02 11.73 -6.49
CA GLY A 158 -19.20 11.59 -7.33
C GLY A 158 -18.99 12.02 -8.79
N ILE A 159 -17.73 12.14 -9.24
CA ILE A 159 -17.41 12.53 -10.61
C ILE A 159 -17.72 11.36 -11.55
N PRO A 160 -18.67 11.50 -12.51
CA PRO A 160 -19.06 10.39 -13.36
C PRO A 160 -17.92 9.89 -14.23
N GLY A 161 -17.79 8.57 -14.36
CA GLY A 161 -16.82 7.91 -15.22
C GLY A 161 -15.45 7.65 -14.60
N VAL A 162 -15.17 8.16 -13.39
CA VAL A 162 -13.85 7.96 -12.76
C VAL A 162 -13.64 6.50 -12.41
N GLU A 163 -14.64 5.81 -11.84
CA GLU A 163 -14.52 4.41 -11.45
C GLU A 163 -14.42 3.48 -12.66
N GLU A 164 -15.05 3.87 -13.77
CA GLU A 164 -15.16 3.07 -14.99
C GLU A 164 -13.97 3.24 -15.94
N HIS A 165 -13.37 4.44 -15.97
CA HIS A 165 -12.39 4.82 -16.99
C HIS A 165 -11.02 5.19 -16.44
N CYS A 166 -10.84 5.30 -15.12
CA CYS A 166 -9.54 5.59 -14.52
C CYS A 166 -8.91 4.38 -13.84
N ILE A 167 -7.58 4.31 -13.90
CA ILE A 167 -6.80 3.43 -13.02
C ILE A 167 -6.59 4.17 -11.70
N SER A 168 -7.14 3.63 -10.61
CA SER A 168 -6.98 4.20 -9.27
C SER A 168 -5.87 3.47 -8.52
N ILE A 169 -5.03 4.21 -7.78
CA ILE A 169 -3.95 3.62 -7.00
C ILE A 169 -4.52 2.87 -5.78
N ARG A 170 -4.86 1.60 -5.98
CA ARG A 170 -5.41 0.69 -4.96
C ARG A 170 -4.54 -0.54 -4.78
N GLY A 171 -3.44 -0.37 -4.06
CA GLY A 171 -2.51 -1.44 -3.72
C GLY A 171 -1.52 -1.71 -4.85
N ILE A 172 -0.79 -2.83 -4.74
CA ILE A 172 0.32 -3.14 -5.65
C ILE A 172 -0.12 -3.35 -7.10
N GLY A 173 -1.29 -3.96 -7.31
CA GLY A 173 -1.79 -4.26 -8.67
C GLY A 173 -2.11 -3.01 -9.48
N ALA A 174 -2.28 -1.84 -8.85
CA ALA A 174 -2.48 -0.60 -9.57
C ALA A 174 -1.21 -0.12 -10.28
N GLY A 175 -0.02 -0.35 -9.68
CA GLY A 175 1.25 -0.05 -10.34
C GLY A 175 1.45 -0.91 -11.58
N GLU A 176 1.20 -2.22 -11.45
CA GLU A 176 1.25 -3.18 -12.55
C GLU A 176 0.25 -2.81 -13.65
N ALA A 177 -1.00 -2.50 -13.30
CA ALA A 177 -2.01 -2.10 -14.28
C ALA A 177 -1.64 -0.82 -15.07
N ILE A 178 -0.91 0.11 -14.46
CA ILE A 178 -0.40 1.30 -15.16
C ILE A 178 0.69 0.89 -16.16
N VAL A 179 1.65 0.07 -15.74
CA VAL A 179 2.72 -0.42 -16.62
C VAL A 179 2.14 -1.22 -17.78
N ASP A 180 1.21 -2.14 -17.50
CA ASP A 180 0.52 -2.94 -18.51
C ASP A 180 -0.19 -2.05 -19.52
N ARG A 181 -0.96 -1.04 -19.04
CA ARG A 181 -1.64 -0.09 -19.93
C ARG A 181 -0.66 0.63 -20.85
N VAL A 182 0.48 1.07 -20.32
CA VAL A 182 1.50 1.76 -21.11
C VAL A 182 2.03 0.85 -22.20
N ILE A 183 2.44 -0.37 -21.84
CA ILE A 183 2.97 -1.36 -22.78
C ILE A 183 1.91 -1.67 -23.85
N GLU A 184 0.65 -1.87 -23.48
CA GLU A 184 -0.45 -2.08 -24.42
C GLU A 184 -0.57 -0.93 -25.44
N ARG A 185 -0.49 0.34 -25.01
CA ARG A 185 -0.54 1.48 -25.94
C ARG A 185 0.66 1.50 -26.89
N TYR A 186 1.85 1.12 -26.41
CA TYR A 186 3.05 1.05 -27.23
C TYR A 186 3.00 -0.10 -28.25
N GLU A 187 2.49 -1.27 -27.85
CA GLU A 187 2.25 -2.40 -28.76
C GLU A 187 1.21 -2.05 -29.83
N GLU A 188 0.08 -1.44 -29.43
CA GLU A 188 -0.94 -0.95 -30.37
C GLU A 188 -0.35 0.05 -31.38
N ALA A 189 0.43 1.01 -30.90
CA ALA A 189 1.09 1.99 -31.74
C ALA A 189 2.09 1.33 -32.69
N THR A 190 2.85 0.35 -32.22
CA THR A 190 3.84 -0.37 -33.04
C THR A 190 3.18 -1.19 -34.14
N LEU A 191 2.10 -1.91 -33.83
CA LEU A 191 1.30 -2.65 -34.81
C LEU A 191 0.69 -1.73 -35.87
N ALA A 192 0.30 -0.52 -35.49
CA ALA A 192 -0.21 0.50 -36.39
C ALA A 192 0.89 1.29 -37.13
N GLY A 193 2.17 0.89 -37.04
CA GLY A 193 3.27 1.61 -37.69
C GLY A 193 3.51 3.02 -37.13
N GLY A 194 3.15 3.24 -35.87
CA GLY A 194 3.18 4.55 -35.21
C GLY A 194 1.92 5.38 -35.44
N GLU A 195 0.98 4.95 -36.27
CA GLU A 195 -0.19 5.74 -36.69
C GLU A 195 -1.41 5.54 -35.77
N VAL A 196 -1.26 5.89 -34.48
CA VAL A 196 -2.38 5.96 -33.52
C VAL A 196 -2.79 7.41 -33.23
N PRO A 197 -4.04 7.67 -32.82
CA PRO A 197 -4.44 8.98 -32.31
C PRO A 197 -3.58 9.43 -31.12
N ASP A 198 -3.34 10.73 -30.98
CA ASP A 198 -2.57 11.29 -29.85
C ASP A 198 -3.19 10.94 -28.48
N SER A 199 -4.51 10.72 -28.40
CA SER A 199 -5.21 10.30 -27.18
C SER A 199 -4.70 8.96 -26.63
N ARG A 200 -4.23 8.05 -27.51
CA ARG A 200 -3.65 6.76 -27.12
C ARG A 200 -2.30 6.90 -26.44
N LEU A 201 -1.54 7.94 -26.80
CA LEU A 201 -0.20 8.24 -26.27
C LEU A 201 -0.21 9.40 -25.27
N THR A 202 -1.40 9.87 -24.87
CA THR A 202 -1.58 10.87 -23.82
C THR A 202 -1.95 10.16 -22.53
N PHE A 203 -1.28 10.53 -21.44
CA PHE A 203 -1.49 10.00 -20.10
C PHE A 203 -1.81 11.15 -19.17
N MET A 204 -2.96 11.07 -18.49
CA MET A 204 -3.39 12.09 -17.55
C MET A 204 -3.37 11.55 -16.13
N VAL A 205 -2.68 12.26 -15.24
CA VAL A 205 -2.73 12.02 -13.80
C VAL A 205 -3.61 13.09 -13.17
N ILE A 206 -4.68 12.70 -12.49
CA ILE A 206 -5.57 13.63 -11.80
C ILE A 206 -5.26 13.57 -10.30
N GLY A 207 -4.82 14.71 -9.75
CA GLY A 207 -4.40 14.88 -8.36
C GLY A 207 -2.94 15.32 -8.25
N GLY A 208 -2.69 16.58 -7.90
CA GLY A 208 -1.34 17.16 -7.75
C GLY A 208 -0.72 16.97 -6.37
N GLY A 209 -1.14 15.96 -5.61
CA GLY A 209 -0.51 15.57 -4.34
C GLY A 209 0.80 14.83 -4.57
N ALA A 210 1.45 14.38 -3.48
CA ALA A 210 2.71 13.64 -3.56
C ALA A 210 2.61 12.45 -4.53
N THR A 211 1.60 11.59 -4.35
CA THR A 211 1.37 10.41 -5.19
C THR A 211 1.22 10.76 -6.67
N GLY A 212 0.43 11.78 -7.02
CA GLY A 212 0.24 12.11 -8.44
C GLY A 212 1.47 12.73 -9.09
N VAL A 213 2.24 13.52 -8.34
CA VAL A 213 3.53 14.05 -8.82
C VAL A 213 4.55 12.93 -9.02
N GLU A 214 4.64 11.99 -8.08
CA GLU A 214 5.50 10.80 -8.20
C GLU A 214 5.07 9.94 -9.39
N VAL A 215 3.79 9.58 -9.51
CA VAL A 215 3.27 8.80 -10.64
C VAL A 215 3.54 9.48 -11.99
N ALA A 216 3.32 10.79 -12.11
CA ALA A 216 3.61 11.51 -13.35
C ALA A 216 5.10 11.49 -13.70
N SER A 217 5.98 11.58 -12.69
CA SER A 217 7.43 11.53 -12.87
C SER A 217 7.89 10.12 -13.26
N GLU A 218 7.33 9.09 -12.63
CA GLU A 218 7.65 7.68 -12.90
C GLU A 218 7.13 7.22 -14.26
N LEU A 219 6.00 7.77 -14.73
CA LEU A 219 5.55 7.60 -16.12
C LEU A 219 6.57 8.17 -17.11
N HIS A 220 7.16 9.34 -16.81
CA HIS A 220 8.20 9.90 -17.66
C HIS A 220 9.42 8.97 -17.73
N SER A 221 9.90 8.49 -16.58
CA SER A 221 11.02 7.54 -16.51
C SER A 221 10.73 6.28 -17.32
N LEU A 222 9.55 5.67 -17.14
CA LEU A 222 9.12 4.50 -17.91
C LEU A 222 9.15 4.79 -19.41
N PHE A 223 8.58 5.90 -19.86
CA PHE A 223 8.50 6.21 -21.29
C PHE A 223 9.86 6.50 -21.91
N ARG A 224 10.63 7.40 -21.29
CA ARG A 224 11.83 8.00 -21.88
C ARG A 224 13.08 7.16 -21.62
N ASP A 225 13.20 6.60 -20.42
CA ASP A 225 14.42 5.92 -19.98
C ASP A 225 14.36 4.42 -20.26
N LEU A 226 13.16 3.80 -20.19
CA LEU A 226 12.99 2.36 -20.41
C LEU A 226 12.45 2.00 -21.81
N LEU A 227 11.37 2.62 -22.27
CA LEU A 227 10.66 2.12 -23.47
C LEU A 227 11.19 2.68 -24.81
N VAL A 228 11.82 3.85 -24.85
CA VAL A 228 12.33 4.43 -26.12
C VAL A 228 13.23 3.46 -26.92
N PRO A 229 14.19 2.76 -26.31
CA PRO A 229 15.04 1.81 -27.05
C PRO A 229 14.28 0.62 -27.63
N ASP A 230 13.20 0.19 -26.99
CA ASP A 230 12.46 -1.03 -27.34
C ASP A 230 11.40 -0.79 -28.43
N TYR A 231 10.96 0.46 -28.60
CA TYR A 231 9.87 0.84 -29.51
C TYR A 231 10.28 1.92 -30.53
N PRO A 232 11.17 1.60 -31.49
CA PRO A 232 11.76 2.58 -32.41
C PRO A 232 10.76 3.25 -33.36
N ASN A 233 9.57 2.67 -33.56
CA ASN A 233 8.53 3.19 -34.46
C ASN A 233 7.63 4.25 -33.80
N ILE A 234 7.84 4.55 -32.52
CA ILE A 234 7.07 5.54 -31.78
C ILE A 234 7.95 6.77 -31.56
N ASN A 235 7.52 7.91 -32.11
CA ASN A 235 8.20 9.17 -31.81
C ASN A 235 7.95 9.54 -30.34
N PRO A 236 8.99 9.60 -29.49
CA PRO A 236 8.81 9.81 -28.06
C PRO A 236 8.27 11.21 -27.72
N ASN A 237 8.37 12.17 -28.64
CA ASN A 237 7.79 13.52 -28.47
C ASN A 237 6.27 13.56 -28.68
N ARG A 238 5.66 12.47 -29.16
CA ARG A 238 4.19 12.34 -29.23
C ARG A 238 3.57 11.89 -27.91
N VAL A 239 4.37 11.29 -27.03
CA VAL A 239 3.91 10.84 -25.72
C VAL A 239 3.77 12.04 -24.80
N LYS A 240 2.57 12.27 -24.27
CA LYS A 240 2.23 13.43 -23.45
C LYS A 240 1.82 12.99 -22.06
N ILE A 241 2.34 13.68 -21.04
CA ILE A 241 1.93 13.51 -19.65
C ILE A 241 1.30 14.81 -19.17
N ILE A 242 0.07 14.73 -18.66
CA ILE A 242 -0.69 15.87 -18.15
C ILE A 242 -1.03 15.60 -16.68
N LEU A 243 -0.58 16.47 -15.78
CA LEU A 243 -0.94 16.47 -14.36
C LEU A 243 -2.00 17.53 -14.11
N VAL A 244 -3.20 17.12 -13.73
CA VAL A 244 -4.33 18.01 -13.42
C VAL A 244 -4.54 18.07 -11.92
N ASP A 245 -4.66 19.28 -11.35
CA ASP A 245 -4.97 19.45 -9.94
C ASP A 245 -5.97 20.59 -9.67
N ALA A 246 -6.82 20.35 -8.67
CA ALA A 246 -7.84 21.30 -8.23
C ALA A 246 -7.26 22.49 -7.47
N ASN A 247 -6.12 22.31 -6.80
CA ASN A 247 -5.50 23.36 -6.00
C ASN A 247 -4.71 24.31 -6.90
N LYS A 248 -4.40 25.48 -6.34
CA LYS A 248 -3.58 26.50 -7.01
C LYS A 248 -2.18 26.03 -7.33
N GLU A 249 -1.60 25.21 -6.45
CA GLU A 249 -0.26 24.65 -6.59
C GLU A 249 -0.28 23.15 -6.30
N ILE A 250 0.55 22.40 -7.01
CA ILE A 250 0.88 21.01 -6.66
C ILE A 250 1.60 20.95 -5.32
N LEU A 251 1.57 19.78 -4.67
CA LEU A 251 2.27 19.52 -3.40
C LEU A 251 1.94 20.59 -2.36
N LYS A 252 0.65 20.95 -2.22
CA LYS A 252 0.20 22.09 -1.41
C LYS A 252 0.71 22.09 0.04
N GLU A 253 1.01 20.91 0.58
CA GLU A 253 1.55 20.71 1.93
C GLU A 253 3.03 21.06 2.08
N LEU A 254 3.76 21.21 0.97
CA LEU A 254 5.18 21.57 0.97
C LEU A 254 5.41 23.08 0.98
N ASP A 255 6.58 23.47 1.48
CA ASP A 255 7.06 24.84 1.45
C ASP A 255 7.03 25.42 0.01
N PRO A 256 6.63 26.70 -0.18
CA PRO A 256 6.60 27.33 -1.49
C PRO A 256 7.89 27.20 -2.31
N ALA A 257 9.07 27.19 -1.68
CA ALA A 257 10.35 27.01 -2.37
C ALA A 257 10.46 25.60 -2.98
N LEU A 258 10.08 24.57 -2.25
CA LEU A 258 10.08 23.19 -2.74
C LEU A 258 9.06 23.00 -3.87
N ARG A 259 7.88 23.64 -3.78
CA ARG A 259 6.88 23.61 -4.85
C ARG A 259 7.41 24.23 -6.16
N ARG A 260 8.15 25.34 -6.08
CA ARG A 260 8.78 25.95 -7.27
C ARG A 260 9.81 25.02 -7.90
N VAL A 261 10.64 24.36 -7.09
CA VAL A 261 11.61 23.38 -7.57
C VAL A 261 10.91 22.20 -8.25
N ALA A 262 9.88 21.63 -7.61
CA ALA A 262 9.09 20.55 -8.18
C ALA A 262 8.45 20.93 -9.52
N ARG A 263 7.84 22.12 -9.60
CA ARG A 263 7.21 22.62 -10.83
C ARG A 263 8.23 22.81 -11.97
N LYS A 264 9.41 23.34 -11.65
CA LYS A 264 10.51 23.43 -12.62
C LYS A 264 10.92 22.04 -13.10
N LYS A 265 11.12 21.09 -12.19
CA LYS A 265 11.53 19.72 -12.54
C LYS A 265 10.50 19.03 -13.43
N LEU A 266 9.20 19.14 -13.13
CA LEU A 266 8.14 18.59 -13.98
C LEU A 266 8.14 19.21 -15.39
N ALA A 267 8.37 20.53 -15.50
CA ALA A 267 8.51 21.18 -16.79
C ALA A 267 9.75 20.71 -17.57
N ASP A 268 10.89 20.51 -16.89
CA ASP A 268 12.11 19.95 -17.48
C ASP A 268 11.87 18.50 -17.98
N LEU A 269 10.97 17.74 -17.34
CA LEU A 269 10.48 16.42 -17.78
C LEU A 269 9.35 16.50 -18.83
N GLN A 270 9.02 17.69 -19.33
CA GLN A 270 7.94 17.92 -20.30
C GLN A 270 6.55 17.44 -19.82
N ILE A 271 6.32 17.43 -18.51
CA ILE A 271 5.02 17.14 -17.91
C ILE A 271 4.22 18.44 -17.84
N GLU A 272 3.08 18.47 -18.53
CA GLU A 272 2.17 19.61 -18.49
C GLU A 272 1.41 19.63 -17.16
N VAL A 273 1.43 20.76 -16.44
CA VAL A 273 0.73 20.89 -15.16
C VAL A 273 -0.41 21.90 -15.29
N ILE A 274 -1.65 21.41 -15.12
CA ILE A 274 -2.88 22.18 -15.15
C ILE A 274 -3.44 22.30 -13.73
N ASN A 275 -3.37 23.49 -13.13
CA ASN A 275 -3.89 23.77 -11.79
C ASN A 275 -5.25 24.50 -11.83
N ASN A 276 -5.83 24.71 -10.64
CA ASN A 276 -7.07 25.47 -10.42
C ASN A 276 -8.29 24.89 -11.16
N VAL A 277 -8.28 23.59 -11.46
CA VAL A 277 -9.38 22.96 -12.20
C VAL A 277 -9.60 21.53 -11.73
N LYS A 278 -10.88 21.18 -11.55
CA LYS A 278 -11.29 19.81 -11.20
C LYS A 278 -11.71 19.07 -12.46
N ALA A 279 -11.55 17.75 -12.47
CA ALA A 279 -12.29 16.92 -13.42
C ALA A 279 -13.79 17.00 -13.10
N LYS A 280 -14.60 17.15 -14.15
CA LYS A 280 -16.07 17.19 -14.08
C LYS A 280 -16.69 15.87 -14.53
N LYS A 281 -16.09 15.21 -15.52
CA LYS A 281 -16.50 13.91 -16.04
C LYS A 281 -15.33 13.24 -16.75
N VAL A 282 -15.25 11.92 -16.66
CA VAL A 282 -14.34 11.11 -17.47
C VAL A 282 -15.16 10.21 -18.39
N THR A 283 -14.74 10.02 -19.63
CA THR A 283 -15.28 9.02 -20.56
C THR A 283 -14.15 8.12 -21.04
N ALA A 284 -14.47 7.14 -21.87
CA ALA A 284 -13.46 6.25 -22.45
C ALA A 284 -12.40 6.98 -23.31
N ASP A 285 -12.75 8.13 -23.90
CA ASP A 285 -11.95 8.85 -24.89
C ASP A 285 -11.50 10.26 -24.46
N ARG A 286 -12.06 10.83 -23.38
CA ARG A 286 -11.75 12.19 -22.95
C ARG A 286 -11.97 12.45 -21.46
N VAL A 287 -11.36 13.53 -20.97
CA VAL A 287 -11.64 14.14 -19.66
C VAL A 287 -12.24 15.52 -19.88
N ILE A 288 -13.39 15.78 -19.26
CA ILE A 288 -14.05 17.09 -19.23
C ILE A 288 -13.69 17.78 -17.93
N LEU A 289 -13.08 18.97 -18.03
CA LEU A 289 -12.67 19.77 -16.89
C LEU A 289 -13.79 20.73 -16.44
N GLY A 290 -13.71 21.20 -15.19
CA GLY A 290 -14.71 22.08 -14.58
C GLY A 290 -14.83 23.46 -15.22
N ASP A 291 -13.83 23.88 -15.98
CA ASP A 291 -13.82 25.12 -16.77
C ASP A 291 -14.31 24.95 -18.21
N GLY A 292 -14.75 23.74 -18.58
CA GLY A 292 -15.31 23.43 -19.89
C GLY A 292 -14.30 22.92 -20.92
N ARG A 293 -12.99 22.88 -20.61
CA ARG A 293 -12.00 22.24 -21.49
C ARG A 293 -12.28 20.74 -21.60
N GLU A 294 -12.20 20.22 -22.83
CA GLU A 294 -12.21 18.79 -23.11
C GLU A 294 -10.83 18.37 -23.60
N ILE A 295 -10.23 17.37 -22.94
CA ILE A 295 -8.92 16.85 -23.28
C ILE A 295 -9.10 15.42 -23.75
N MET A 296 -8.73 15.13 -25.00
CA MET A 296 -8.77 13.78 -25.55
C MET A 296 -7.66 12.94 -24.91
N VAL A 297 -8.04 11.91 -24.18
CA VAL A 297 -7.12 11.06 -23.41
C VAL A 297 -7.80 9.74 -23.06
N GLU A 298 -7.09 8.63 -23.26
CA GLU A 298 -7.61 7.28 -23.01
C GLU A 298 -6.93 6.60 -21.81
N ASN A 299 -5.89 7.23 -21.27
CA ASN A 299 -5.11 6.72 -20.15
C ASN A 299 -5.18 7.70 -18.98
N VAL A 300 -6.13 7.48 -18.08
CA VAL A 300 -6.35 8.36 -16.93
C VAL A 300 -6.01 7.62 -15.64
N ILE A 301 -5.11 8.20 -14.84
CA ILE A 301 -4.70 7.71 -13.54
C ILE A 301 -5.29 8.63 -12.47
N TRP A 302 -6.10 8.06 -11.58
CA TRP A 302 -6.75 8.78 -10.49
C TRP A 302 -5.94 8.70 -9.21
N THR A 303 -5.45 9.85 -8.76
CA THR A 303 -4.69 10.02 -7.51
C THR A 303 -5.28 11.11 -6.61
N ALA A 304 -6.41 11.69 -7.03
CA ALA A 304 -7.04 12.80 -6.33
C ALA A 304 -7.87 12.30 -5.15
N GLY A 305 -7.45 12.67 -3.95
CA GLY A 305 -8.22 12.44 -2.74
C GLY A 305 -8.19 11.01 -2.23
N ALA A 306 -8.22 10.90 -0.92
CA ALA A 306 -8.43 9.65 -0.22
C ALA A 306 -9.48 9.89 0.85
N ARG A 307 -10.29 8.87 1.12
CA ARG A 307 -11.28 8.86 2.19
C ARG A 307 -11.07 7.65 3.07
N ALA A 308 -11.55 7.72 4.30
CA ALA A 308 -11.55 6.55 5.18
C ALA A 308 -12.29 5.38 4.51
N SER A 309 -11.90 4.14 4.83
CA SER A 309 -12.60 2.96 4.30
C SER A 309 -14.11 3.04 4.58
N VAL A 310 -14.95 2.77 3.57
CA VAL A 310 -16.42 2.71 3.71
C VAL A 310 -16.89 1.81 4.84
N LYS A 311 -16.09 0.79 5.17
CA LYS A 311 -16.40 -0.14 6.25
C LYS A 311 -16.43 0.53 7.63
N LEU A 312 -15.84 1.72 7.79
CA LEU A 312 -15.96 2.50 9.01
C LEU A 312 -17.30 3.25 9.10
N ASP A 313 -17.97 3.50 7.98
CA ASP A 313 -19.30 4.11 7.95
C ASP A 313 -20.40 3.13 8.42
N GLU A 314 -20.14 1.83 8.30
CA GLU A 314 -21.03 0.76 8.75
C GLU A 314 -20.91 0.46 10.25
N ILE A 315 -19.92 1.06 10.94
CA ILE A 315 -19.67 0.84 12.37
C ILE A 315 -20.16 2.06 13.14
N ASP A 316 -21.00 1.83 14.15
CA ASP A 316 -21.55 2.88 15.02
C ASP A 316 -20.49 3.42 15.99
N LEU A 317 -19.57 4.21 15.43
CA LEU A 317 -18.53 4.95 16.14
C LEU A 317 -18.60 6.43 15.74
N PRO A 318 -18.29 7.34 16.67
CA PRO A 318 -18.23 8.76 16.35
C PRO A 318 -17.15 9.02 15.29
N HIS A 319 -17.50 9.80 14.28
CA HIS A 319 -16.56 10.26 13.26
C HIS A 319 -16.21 11.72 13.52
N ASP A 320 -14.99 12.11 13.14
CA ASP A 320 -14.66 13.52 13.05
C ASP A 320 -15.26 14.14 11.76
N GLU A 321 -15.06 15.44 11.58
CA GLU A 321 -15.56 16.18 10.42
C GLU A 321 -14.85 15.82 9.10
N ARG A 322 -13.78 15.00 9.14
CA ARG A 322 -12.97 14.65 7.96
C ARG A 322 -13.55 13.44 7.23
N LYS A 323 -14.79 13.57 6.79
CA LYS A 323 -15.45 12.62 5.89
C LYS A 323 -15.06 12.97 4.46
N GLY A 324 -13.88 12.51 4.04
CA GLY A 324 -13.30 12.75 2.71
C GLY A 324 -14.20 12.35 1.55
#